data_AF-A0A6H1UB10-F1
#
_entry.id   AF-A0A6H1UB10-F1
#
_cell.length_a   1.000
_cell.length_b   1.000
_cell.length_c   1.000
_cell.angle_alpha   90.00
_cell.angle_beta   90.00
_cell.angle_gamma   90.00
#
_symmetry.space_group_name_H-M   'P 1'
#
loop_
_entity.id
_entity.type
_entity.pdbx_description
1 polymer ?
#
loop_
_entity_poly.entity_id
_entity_poly.type
_entity_poly.pdbx_seq_one_letter_code
_entity_poly.pdbx_strand_id
1 'polypeptide(L)'
;MKKFPRQYQYPLMISMVLPSMLFGMPAIMAYRHLPEGMSFFDAWMGMLGQVLPAAAMLLAIVAPIVRLFVTQVLLQPAANATNS
;
A
#
# COMPACT_ATOMS: atom_id res chain seq x y z
N MET A 1 -4.60 24.23 14.99
CA MET A 1 -4.27 23.24 13.94
C MET A 1 -5.55 22.88 13.19
N LYS A 2 -5.62 23.13 11.86
CA LYS A 2 -6.80 22.75 11.05
C LYS A 2 -6.85 21.22 10.95
N LYS A 3 -7.97 20.62 11.37
CA LYS A 3 -8.15 19.16 11.37
C LYS A 3 -8.21 18.65 9.92
N PHE A 4 -7.53 17.53 9.66
CA PHE A 4 -7.49 16.90 8.33
C PHE A 4 -8.93 16.56 7.89
N PRO A 5 -9.35 16.83 6.63
CA PRO A 5 -10.70 16.55 6.18
C PRO A 5 -11.01 15.04 6.29
N ARG A 6 -12.16 14.68 6.89
CA ARG A 6 -12.55 13.27 7.16
C ARG A 6 -12.48 12.35 5.94
N GLN A 7 -12.75 12.88 4.75
CA GLN A 7 -12.68 12.16 3.48
C GLN A 7 -11.28 11.64 3.12
N TYR A 8 -10.22 12.29 3.60
CA TYR A 8 -8.84 11.87 3.39
C TYR A 8 -8.28 11.06 4.55
N GLN A 9 -8.97 11.02 5.69
CA GLN A 9 -8.50 10.37 6.90
C GLN A 9 -8.44 8.84 6.70
N TYR A 10 -9.46 8.25 6.08
CA TYR A 10 -9.50 6.81 5.77
C TYR A 10 -8.43 6.36 4.77
N PRO A 11 -8.30 6.96 3.56
CA PRO A 11 -7.26 6.55 2.62
C PRO A 11 -5.86 6.79 3.17
N LEU A 12 -5.63 7.85 3.95
CA LEU A 12 -4.35 8.10 4.62
C LEU A 12 -4.04 7.02 5.66
N MET A 13 -5.00 6.67 6.51
CA MET A 13 -4.84 5.62 7.53
C MET A 13 -4.55 4.27 6.89
N ILE A 14 -5.30 3.93 5.83
CA ILE A 14 -5.10 2.71 5.05
C ILE A 14 -3.70 2.70 4.43
N SER A 15 -3.24 3.83 3.86
CA SER A 15 -1.89 3.93 3.27
C SER A 15 -0.75 3.78 4.28
N MET A 16 -0.98 4.07 5.57
CA MET A 16 0.04 3.89 6.61
C MET A 16 0.00 2.49 7.25
N VAL A 17 -1.20 1.93 7.44
CA VAL A 17 -1.38 0.66 8.15
C VAL A 17 -1.20 -0.55 7.23
N LEU A 18 -1.65 -0.49 5.98
CA LEU A 18 -1.49 -1.63 5.05
C LEU A 18 -0.03 -1.99 4.81
N PRO A 19 0.88 -1.04 4.51
CA PRO A 19 2.28 -1.39 4.27
C PRO A 19 2.94 -1.95 5.52
N SER A 20 2.68 -1.39 6.70
CA SER A 20 3.29 -1.88 7.94
C SER A 20 2.87 -3.32 8.25
N MET A 21 1.61 -3.70 8.00
CA MET A 21 1.19 -5.10 8.11
C MET A 21 1.76 -6.00 7.02
N LEU A 22 1.77 -5.54 5.77
CA LEU A 22 2.28 -6.30 4.61
C LEU A 22 3.77 -6.60 4.72
N PHE A 23 4.57 -5.70 5.27
CA PHE A 23 6.02 -5.89 5.44
C PHE A 23 6.39 -6.45 6.82
N GLY A 24 5.61 -6.15 7.85
CA GLY A 24 5.88 -6.57 9.23
C GLY A 24 5.75 -8.08 9.43
N MET A 25 4.69 -8.71 8.91
CA MET A 25 4.49 -10.15 9.08
C MET A 25 5.56 -11.00 8.37
N PRO A 26 5.95 -10.72 7.10
CA PRO A 26 7.08 -11.40 6.47
C PRO A 26 8.40 -11.20 7.20
N ALA A 27 8.65 -10.01 7.76
CA ALA A 27 9.86 -9.77 8.56
C ALA A 27 9.87 -10.62 9.84
N ILE A 28 8.75 -10.70 10.56
CA ILE A 28 8.63 -11.53 11.76
C ILE A 28 8.79 -13.02 11.42
N MET A 29 8.16 -13.50 10.33
CA MET A 29 8.31 -14.89 9.89
C MET A 29 9.73 -15.22 9.46
N ALA A 30 10.39 -14.34 8.70
CA ALA A 30 11.78 -14.51 8.30
C ALA A 30 12.70 -14.59 9.52
N TYR A 31 12.44 -13.79 10.56
CA TYR A 31 13.18 -13.86 11.82
C TYR A 31 12.92 -15.17 12.58
N ARG A 32 11.67 -15.65 12.62
CA ARG A 32 11.30 -16.88 13.35
C ARG A 32 11.74 -18.17 12.66
N HIS A 33 11.83 -18.17 11.34
CA HIS A 33 12.20 -19.33 10.53
C HIS A 33 13.64 -19.25 10.00
N LEU A 34 14.45 -18.37 10.57
CA LEU A 34 15.83 -18.20 10.14
C LEU A 34 16.65 -19.47 10.43
N PRO A 35 17.17 -20.19 9.42
CA PRO A 35 18.08 -21.29 9.64
C PRO A 35 19.37 -20.78 10.29
N GLU A 36 19.94 -21.55 11.22
CA GLU A 36 21.22 -21.17 11.86
C GLU A 36 22.30 -20.93 10.80
N GLY A 37 22.89 -19.73 10.81
CA GLY A 37 23.95 -19.32 9.88
C GLY A 37 23.48 -18.55 8.63
N MET A 38 22.17 -18.32 8.43
CA MET A 38 21.66 -17.52 7.31
C MET A 38 21.47 -16.04 7.71
N SER A 39 21.73 -15.10 6.79
CA SER A 39 21.48 -13.68 7.03
C SER A 39 19.98 -13.38 7.02
N PHE A 40 19.51 -12.62 8.02
CA PHE A 40 18.11 -12.18 8.13
C PHE A 40 17.65 -11.41 6.89
N PHE A 41 18.52 -10.53 6.38
CA PHE A 41 18.19 -9.69 5.24
C PHE A 41 17.97 -10.55 3.98
N ASP A 42 18.80 -11.57 3.75
CA ASP A 42 18.67 -12.46 2.60
C ASP A 42 17.40 -13.32 2.68
N ALA A 43 17.07 -13.83 3.87
CA ALA A 43 15.82 -14.58 4.08
C ALA A 43 14.58 -13.70 3.86
N TRP A 44 14.60 -12.47 4.36
CA TRP A 44 13.50 -11.52 4.19
C TRP A 44 13.35 -11.07 2.72
N MET A 45 14.45 -10.75 2.04
CA MET A 45 14.44 -10.42 0.60
C MET A 45 14.00 -11.60 -0.26
N GLY A 46 14.41 -12.82 0.07
CA GLY A 46 13.97 -14.03 -0.63
C GLY A 46 12.45 -14.24 -0.52
N MET A 47 11.88 -14.02 0.67
CA MET A 47 10.44 -14.09 0.88
C MET A 47 9.70 -12.97 0.12
N LEU A 48 10.23 -11.74 0.14
CA LEU A 48 9.68 -10.65 -0.66
C LEU A 48 9.75 -10.94 -2.16
N GLY A 49 10.85 -11.53 -2.64
CA GLY A 49 11.03 -11.91 -4.05
C GLY A 49 10.03 -12.95 -4.56
N GLN A 50 9.50 -13.81 -3.68
CA GLN A 50 8.43 -14.74 -4.03
C GLN A 50 7.04 -14.07 -4.06
N VAL A 51 6.83 -13.06 -3.22
CA VAL A 51 5.55 -12.33 -3.13
C VAL A 51 5.45 -11.23 -4.20
N LEU A 52 6.57 -10.64 -4.59
CA LEU A 52 6.64 -9.52 -5.52
C LEU A 52 5.95 -9.76 -6.87
N PRO A 53 6.11 -10.93 -7.55
CA PRO A 53 5.49 -11.17 -8.85
C PRO A 53 3.96 -11.18 -8.77
N ALA A 54 3.41 -11.85 -7.76
CA ALA A 54 1.97 -11.89 -7.54
C ALA A 54 1.43 -10.51 -7.14
N ALA A 55 2.16 -9.78 -6.28
CA ALA A 55 1.81 -8.42 -5.90
C ALA A 55 1.86 -7.44 -7.07
N ALA A 56 2.85 -7.57 -7.97
CA ALA A 56 2.98 -6.76 -9.18
C ALA A 56 1.82 -7.02 -10.16
N MET A 57 1.44 -8.29 -10.33
CA MET A 57 0.31 -8.68 -11.16
C MET A 57 -1.02 -8.16 -10.60
N LEU A 58 -1.21 -8.20 -9.28
CA LEU A 58 -2.33 -7.54 -8.60
C LEU A 58 -2.30 -6.02 -8.76
N LEU A 59 -1.13 -5.39 -8.59
CA LEU A 59 -0.96 -3.95 -8.77
C LEU A 59 -1.32 -3.50 -10.19
N ALA A 60 -0.98 -4.29 -11.21
CA ALA A 60 -1.33 -3.98 -12.60
C ALA A 60 -2.86 -3.89 -12.81
N ILE A 61 -3.65 -4.64 -12.02
CA ILE A 61 -5.12 -4.62 -12.07
C ILE A 61 -5.68 -3.54 -11.12
N VAL A 62 -5.14 -3.44 -9.92
CA VAL A 62 -5.63 -2.52 -8.88
C VAL A 62 -5.32 -1.07 -9.23
N ALA A 63 -4.14 -0.78 -9.79
CA ALA A 63 -3.73 0.58 -10.16
C ALA A 63 -4.73 1.29 -11.11
N PRO A 64 -5.17 0.71 -12.24
CA PRO A 64 -6.16 1.34 -13.09
C PRO A 64 -7.54 1.45 -12.42
N ILE A 65 -7.96 0.47 -11.62
CA ILE A 65 -9.24 0.52 -10.89
C ILE A 65 -9.24 1.65 -9.87
N VAL A 66 -8.18 1.76 -9.08
CA VAL A 66 -8.00 2.84 -8.10
C VAL A 66 -7.92 4.18 -8.81
N ARG A 67 -7.20 4.28 -9.93
CA ARG A 67 -7.16 5.51 -10.74
C ARG A 67 -8.57 5.92 -11.18
N LEU A 68 -9.35 5.00 -11.74
CA LEU A 68 -10.72 5.26 -12.15
C LEU A 68 -11.58 5.69 -10.95
N PHE A 69 -11.53 4.94 -9.85
CA PHE A 69 -12.28 5.25 -8.63
C PHE A 69 -11.92 6.63 -8.07
N VAL A 70 -10.63 6.97 -8.00
CA VAL A 70 -10.18 8.28 -7.53
C VAL A 70 -10.67 9.39 -8.46
N THR A 71 -10.53 9.21 -9.78
CA THR A 71 -10.96 10.22 -10.74
C THR A 71 -12.47 10.43 -10.80
N GLN A 72 -13.27 9.40 -10.52
CA GLN A 72 -14.72 9.45 -10.68
C GLN A 72 -15.47 9.68 -9.35
N VAL A 73 -14.92 9.20 -8.23
CA VAL A 73 -15.61 9.21 -6.92
C VAL A 73 -14.99 10.21 -5.94
N LEU A 74 -13.67 10.39 -5.97
CA LEU A 74 -12.96 11.22 -4.97
C LEU A 74 -12.61 12.62 -5.48
N LEU A 75 -12.34 12.77 -6.78
CA LEU A 75 -12.05 14.06 -7.39
C LEU A 75 -13.33 14.66 -7.95
N GLN A 76 -13.72 15.85 -7.48
CA GLN A 76 -14.72 16.65 -8.19
C GLN A 76 -14.11 17.11 -9.54
N PRO A 77 -14.87 17.04 -10.65
CA PRO A 77 -14.43 17.60 -11.92
C PRO A 77 -14.03 19.06 -11.71
N ALA A 78 -12.86 19.46 -12.22
CA ALA A 78 -12.32 20.82 -12.06
C ALA A 78 -13.12 21.94 -12.77
N ALA A 79 -14.41 21.72 -13.08
CA ALA A 79 -15.26 22.62 -13.84
C ALA A 79 -16.10 23.60 -12.98
N ASN A 80 -16.21 23.40 -11.67
CA ASN A 80 -17.09 24.21 -10.81
C ASN A 80 -16.34 25.18 -9.88
N ALA A 81 -15.26 25.82 -10.37
CA ALA A 81 -14.50 26.82 -9.59
C ALA A 81 -14.33 28.16 -10.32
N THR A 82 -15.16 28.45 -11.33
CA THR A 82 -15.11 29.73 -12.06
C THR A 82 -16.50 30.33 -12.32
N ASN A 83 -17.47 30.17 -11.40
CA ASN A 83 -18.70 30.98 -11.37
C ASN A 83 -19.44 30.81 -10.02
N SER A 84 -19.02 31.56 -8.99
CA SER A 84 -19.93 32.20 -8.01
C SER A 84 -19.15 33.11 -7.07
#